data_AF-A0A6N8G3R5-F1
#
_entry.id   AF-A0A6N8G3R5-F1
#
_cell.length_a   1.000
_cell.length_b   1.000
_cell.length_c   1.000
_cell.angle_alpha   90.00
_cell.angle_beta   90.00
_cell.angle_gamma   90.00
#
_symmetry.space_group_name_H-M   'P 1'
#
loop_
_entity.id
_entity.type
_entity.pdbx_description
1 polymer ?
#
loop_
_entity_poly.entity_id
_entity_poly.type
_entity_poly.pdbx_seq_one_letter_code
_entity_poly.pdbx_strand_id
1 'polypeptide(L)'
;MGKDVTSNSAAEAATAEAAVLGAIQRTATGWRVHNGEELPDLLNAMVLADLLAAEDQPRSSAPAPPRASDQDDEQARLRLTVAQLEHALHTRVVTEQAIGVLSERHSVAPRKAFELLRSASRSRGRKVADMAREVVSSCTNPLTALPGELAAEGAAAQASPRRGG
;
A
#
# COMPACT_ATOMS: atom_id res chain seq x y z
N MET A 1 -41.37 -33.37 52.63
CA MET A 1 -40.16 -32.56 52.88
C MET A 1 -38.99 -33.52 53.01
N GLY A 2 -38.13 -33.62 51.99
CA GLY A 2 -36.97 -34.52 51.97
C GLY A 2 -36.38 -34.50 50.56
N LYS A 3 -35.35 -33.70 50.36
CA LYS A 3 -34.86 -33.21 49.07
C LYS A 3 -33.96 -34.21 48.37
N ASP A 4 -34.01 -34.13 47.06
CA ASP A 4 -33.10 -34.67 46.06
C ASP A 4 -31.62 -34.48 46.43
N VAL A 5 -30.81 -35.55 46.30
CA VAL A 5 -29.40 -35.48 45.88
C VAL A 5 -29.05 -36.80 45.16
N THR A 6 -29.54 -36.97 43.94
CA THR A 6 -28.93 -37.89 42.96
C THR A 6 -27.85 -37.12 42.21
N SER A 7 -26.66 -37.04 42.79
CA SER A 7 -25.48 -36.46 42.15
C SER A 7 -24.27 -37.36 42.38
N ASN A 8 -24.24 -38.54 41.74
CA ASN A 8 -22.97 -39.26 41.53
C ASN A 8 -22.98 -40.24 40.35
N SER A 9 -24.16 -40.67 39.87
CA SER A 9 -24.25 -41.66 38.79
C SER A 9 -23.90 -41.10 37.40
N ALA A 10 -24.13 -39.80 37.14
CA ALA A 10 -23.76 -39.16 35.87
C ALA A 10 -22.24 -38.90 35.74
N ALA A 11 -21.54 -38.76 36.87
CA ALA A 11 -20.08 -38.60 36.87
C ALA A 11 -19.36 -39.93 36.59
N GLU A 12 -19.84 -41.04 37.16
CA GLU A 12 -19.27 -42.37 36.88
C GLU A 12 -19.49 -42.81 35.43
N ALA A 13 -20.64 -42.47 34.82
CA ALA A 13 -20.91 -42.77 33.41
C ALA A 13 -20.01 -41.95 32.45
N ALA A 14 -19.75 -40.67 32.74
CA ALA A 14 -18.81 -39.87 31.97
C ALA A 14 -17.36 -40.39 32.09
N THR A 15 -17.00 -40.94 33.26
CA THR A 15 -15.69 -41.58 33.47
C THR A 15 -15.57 -42.94 32.75
N ALA A 16 -16.68 -43.68 32.62
CA ALA A 16 -16.73 -44.95 31.91
C ALA A 16 -16.73 -44.78 30.38
N GLU A 17 -17.33 -43.71 29.85
CA GLU A 17 -17.31 -43.39 28.42
C GLU A 17 -15.95 -42.80 28.00
N ALA A 18 -15.30 -42.03 28.88
CA ALA A 18 -13.89 -41.65 28.74
C ALA A 18 -12.93 -42.86 28.81
N ALA A 19 -13.35 -44.00 29.36
CA ALA A 19 -12.54 -45.22 29.37
C ALA A 19 -12.53 -45.95 28.00
N VAL A 20 -13.49 -45.65 27.11
CA VAL A 20 -13.50 -46.14 25.72
C VAL A 20 -12.74 -45.17 24.80
N LEU A 21 -12.60 -43.90 25.20
CA LEU A 21 -11.83 -42.87 24.51
C LEU A 21 -10.49 -42.59 25.22
N GLY A 22 -9.47 -43.40 24.91
CA GLY A 22 -8.05 -43.01 24.99
C GLY A 22 -7.63 -42.12 26.16
N ALA A 23 -7.96 -42.47 27.41
CA ALA A 23 -7.60 -41.66 28.56
C ALA A 23 -6.10 -41.76 28.90
N ILE A 24 -5.36 -40.68 28.67
CA ILE A 24 -3.96 -40.50 29.09
C ILE A 24 -3.95 -39.75 30.41
N GLN A 25 -3.35 -40.32 31.46
CA GLN A 25 -3.29 -39.69 32.79
C GLN A 25 -1.85 -39.35 33.22
N ARG A 26 -1.65 -38.14 33.75
CA ARG A 26 -0.38 -37.68 34.31
C ARG A 26 -0.13 -38.28 35.69
N THR A 27 1.03 -38.89 35.92
CA THR A 27 1.48 -39.42 37.21
C THR A 27 2.71 -38.67 37.74
N ALA A 28 3.16 -38.99 38.95
CA ALA A 28 4.34 -38.36 39.55
C ALA A 28 5.65 -38.64 38.80
N THR A 29 5.67 -39.67 37.94
CA THR A 29 6.87 -40.14 37.22
C THR A 29 6.70 -40.20 35.70
N GLY A 30 5.52 -39.87 35.14
CA GLY A 30 5.29 -39.92 33.69
C GLY A 30 3.82 -39.80 33.30
N TRP A 31 3.45 -40.43 32.19
CA TRP A 31 2.06 -40.54 31.75
C TRP A 31 1.71 -42.01 31.55
N ARG A 32 0.47 -42.37 31.90
CA ARG A 32 -0.07 -43.73 31.75
C ARG A 32 -1.10 -43.75 30.63
N VAL A 33 -0.94 -44.69 29.70
CA VAL A 33 -1.92 -45.02 28.65
C VAL A 33 -2.42 -46.44 28.91
N HIS A 34 -3.65 -46.71 28.50
CA HIS A 34 -4.51 -47.85 28.85
C HIS A 34 -3.82 -49.24 28.99
N ASN A 35 -4.21 -49.98 30.03
CA ASN A 35 -3.81 -51.35 30.43
C ASN A 35 -2.57 -51.54 31.33
N GLY A 36 -1.92 -50.46 31.78
CA GLY A 36 -0.95 -50.55 32.87
C GLY A 36 0.43 -51.09 32.48
N GLU A 37 0.70 -51.29 31.20
CA GLU A 37 2.07 -51.46 30.72
C GLU A 37 2.78 -50.10 30.60
N GLU A 38 3.95 -49.97 31.20
CA GLU A 38 4.85 -48.84 30.99
C GLU A 38 5.60 -49.04 29.66
N LEU A 39 5.17 -48.35 28.60
CA LEU A 39 5.93 -48.33 27.34
C LEU A 39 7.03 -47.26 27.38
N PRO A 40 8.25 -47.57 26.91
CA PRO A 40 9.27 -46.57 26.67
C PRO A 40 8.95 -45.92 25.33
N ASP A 41 8.36 -44.74 25.41
CA ASP A 41 8.54 -43.59 24.51
C ASP A 41 7.26 -42.75 24.49
N LEU A 42 7.01 -42.09 25.61
CA LEU A 42 5.95 -41.09 25.77
C LEU A 42 5.92 -40.08 24.62
N LEU A 43 7.08 -39.79 24.02
CA LEU A 43 7.22 -38.88 22.90
C LEU A 43 6.54 -39.45 21.63
N ASN A 44 6.74 -40.74 21.33
CA ASN A 44 6.05 -41.40 20.22
C ASN A 44 4.55 -41.49 20.46
N ALA A 45 4.12 -41.76 21.70
CA ALA A 45 2.69 -41.78 22.04
C ALA A 45 2.03 -40.41 21.85
N MET A 46 2.73 -39.33 22.19
CA MET A 46 2.26 -37.96 22.03
C MET A 46 2.16 -37.57 20.54
N VAL A 47 3.16 -37.97 19.74
CA VAL A 47 3.16 -37.74 18.29
C VAL A 47 2.05 -38.53 17.59
N LEU A 48 1.79 -39.77 18.00
CA LEU A 48 0.68 -40.56 17.45
C LEU A 48 -0.69 -39.95 17.80
N ALA A 49 -0.84 -39.39 19.01
CA ALA A 49 -2.06 -38.71 19.41
C ALA A 49 -2.34 -37.46 18.55
N ASP A 50 -1.31 -36.65 18.27
CA ASP A 50 -1.44 -35.49 17.38
C ASP A 50 -1.76 -35.90 15.93
N LEU A 51 -1.16 -36.97 15.44
CA LEU A 51 -1.43 -37.50 14.09
C LEU A 51 -2.87 -38.02 13.95
N LEU A 52 -3.36 -38.78 14.93
CA LEU A 52 -4.74 -39.28 14.93
C LEU A 52 -5.78 -38.15 15.08
N ALA A 53 -5.46 -37.12 15.87
CA ALA A 53 -6.29 -35.91 15.97
C ALA A 53 -6.31 -35.08 14.67
N ALA A 54 -5.29 -35.21 13.83
CA ALA A 54 -5.25 -34.60 12.50
C ALA A 54 -6.05 -35.40 11.46
N GLU A 55 -6.16 -36.72 11.62
CA GLU A 55 -6.89 -37.61 10.70
C GLU A 55 -8.41 -37.59 10.92
N ASP A 56 -8.88 -37.37 12.16
CA ASP A 56 -10.31 -37.27 12.50
C ASP A 56 -10.90 -35.88 12.21
N GLN A 57 -10.08 -34.94 11.72
CA GLN A 57 -10.59 -33.70 11.17
C GLN A 57 -11.36 -34.03 9.88
N PRO A 58 -12.66 -33.67 9.79
CA PRO A 58 -13.38 -33.81 8.53
C PRO A 58 -12.54 -33.10 7.47
N ARG A 59 -12.14 -33.81 6.41
CA ARG A 59 -11.30 -33.29 5.33
C ARG A 59 -11.96 -32.03 4.77
N SER A 60 -11.57 -30.90 5.36
CA SER A 60 -11.97 -29.57 4.96
C SER A 60 -11.47 -29.42 3.54
N SER A 61 -12.40 -29.27 2.60
CA SER A 61 -12.10 -28.79 1.25
C SER A 61 -11.09 -27.66 1.40
N ALA A 62 -9.87 -27.83 0.88
CA ALA A 62 -8.85 -26.79 0.92
C ALA A 62 -9.50 -25.45 0.52
N PRO A 63 -9.30 -24.36 1.29
CA PRO A 63 -9.84 -23.07 0.90
C PRO A 63 -9.28 -22.75 -0.47
N ALA A 64 -10.15 -22.40 -1.43
CA ALA A 64 -9.73 -21.82 -2.69
C ALA A 64 -8.68 -20.73 -2.41
N PRO A 65 -7.60 -20.61 -3.20
CA PRO A 65 -6.57 -19.61 -2.95
C PRO A 65 -7.26 -18.26 -2.71
N PRO A 66 -6.91 -17.52 -1.65
CA PRO A 66 -7.53 -16.22 -1.43
C PRO A 66 -7.33 -15.44 -2.73
N ARG A 67 -8.43 -14.93 -3.31
CA ARG A 67 -8.34 -13.88 -4.32
C ARG A 67 -7.32 -12.89 -3.75
N ALA A 68 -6.26 -12.55 -4.49
CA ALA A 68 -5.34 -11.49 -4.10
C ALA A 68 -6.19 -10.37 -3.51
N SER A 69 -5.99 -10.06 -2.23
CA SER A 69 -7.05 -9.48 -1.41
C SER A 69 -7.51 -8.16 -2.04
N ASP A 70 -8.79 -7.81 -1.99
CA ASP A 70 -9.26 -6.51 -2.50
C ASP A 70 -8.44 -5.32 -1.94
N GLN A 71 -7.79 -5.54 -0.78
CA GLN A 71 -6.81 -4.65 -0.14
C GLN A 71 -5.52 -4.47 -0.96
N ASP A 72 -4.97 -5.51 -1.57
CA ASP A 72 -3.78 -5.45 -2.41
C ASP A 72 -4.05 -4.66 -3.70
N ASP A 73 -5.23 -4.88 -4.30
CA ASP A 73 -5.70 -4.14 -5.46
C ASP A 73 -5.94 -2.66 -5.13
N GLU A 74 -6.56 -2.36 -4.00
CA GLU A 74 -6.77 -0.99 -3.53
C GLU A 74 -5.45 -0.30 -3.21
N GLN A 75 -4.52 -0.99 -2.54
CA GLN A 75 -3.19 -0.46 -2.27
C GLN A 75 -2.44 -0.14 -3.57
N ALA A 76 -2.53 -1.00 -4.59
CA ALA A 76 -1.94 -0.74 -5.89
C ALA A 76 -2.56 0.49 -6.60
N ARG A 77 -3.89 0.62 -6.55
CA ARG A 77 -4.62 1.79 -7.09
C ARG A 77 -4.25 3.09 -6.38
N LEU A 78 -4.14 3.06 -5.06
CA LEU A 78 -3.74 4.22 -4.27
C LEU A 78 -2.31 4.64 -4.61
N ARG A 79 -1.36 3.68 -4.71
CA ARG A 79 0.02 3.98 -5.14
C ARG A 79 0.08 4.60 -6.53
N LEU A 80 -0.71 4.09 -7.49
CA LEU A 80 -0.82 4.67 -8.82
C LEU A 80 -1.36 6.11 -8.76
N THR A 81 -2.43 6.33 -7.99
CA THR A 81 -3.06 7.66 -7.85
C THR A 81 -2.10 8.65 -7.22
N VAL A 82 -1.38 8.27 -6.17
CA VAL A 82 -0.36 9.09 -5.54
C VAL A 82 0.73 9.48 -6.55
N ALA A 83 1.27 8.52 -7.31
CA ALA A 83 2.29 8.80 -8.31
C ALA A 83 1.79 9.77 -9.41
N GLN A 84 0.53 9.64 -9.84
CA GLN A 84 -0.09 10.56 -10.79
C GLN A 84 -0.26 11.97 -10.22
N LEU A 85 -0.69 12.08 -8.96
CA LEU A 85 -0.85 13.35 -8.27
C LEU A 85 0.50 14.04 -8.04
N GLU A 86 1.51 13.31 -7.58
CA GLU A 86 2.88 13.81 -7.44
C GLU A 86 3.41 14.34 -8.76
N HIS A 87 3.21 13.59 -9.85
CA HIS A 87 3.60 14.03 -11.19
C HIS A 87 2.85 15.30 -11.64
N ALA A 88 1.54 15.37 -11.41
CA ALA A 88 0.72 16.53 -11.76
C ALA A 88 1.13 17.77 -10.95
N LEU A 89 1.37 17.61 -9.66
CA LEU A 89 1.82 18.68 -8.76
C LEU A 89 3.20 19.20 -9.16
N HIS A 90 4.16 18.31 -9.40
CA HIS A 90 5.49 18.69 -9.86
C HIS A 90 5.43 19.51 -11.15
N THR A 91 4.64 19.04 -12.12
CA THR A 91 4.43 19.73 -13.40
C THR A 91 3.83 21.12 -13.21
N ARG A 92 2.85 21.25 -12.32
CA ARG A 92 2.21 22.54 -12.02
C ARG A 92 3.19 23.52 -11.38
N VAL A 93 3.93 23.10 -10.35
CA VAL A 93 4.91 23.94 -9.66
C VAL A 93 5.94 24.51 -10.63
N VAL A 94 6.52 23.66 -11.48
CA VAL A 94 7.52 24.10 -12.47
C VAL A 94 6.91 25.07 -13.48
N THR A 95 5.67 24.84 -13.91
CA THR A 95 4.97 25.74 -14.84
C THR A 95 4.71 27.10 -14.20
N GLU A 96 4.26 27.14 -12.95
CA GLU A 96 4.00 28.39 -12.21
C GLU A 96 5.29 29.16 -11.95
N GLN A 97 6.39 28.48 -11.62
CA GLN A 97 7.71 29.10 -11.49
C GLN A 97 8.17 29.72 -12.81
N ALA A 98 8.04 29.00 -13.93
CA ALA A 98 8.39 29.54 -15.24
C ALA A 98 7.55 30.77 -15.61
N ILE A 99 6.25 30.77 -15.30
CA ILE A 99 5.38 31.93 -15.48
C ILE A 99 5.89 33.10 -14.63
N GLY A 100 6.26 32.87 -13.37
CA GLY A 100 6.85 33.89 -12.50
C GLY A 100 8.13 34.49 -13.09
N VAL A 101 9.06 33.65 -13.52
CA VAL A 101 10.32 34.07 -14.17
C VAL A 101 10.07 34.90 -15.42
N LEU A 102 9.17 34.47 -16.31
CA LEU A 102 8.85 35.21 -17.53
C LEU A 102 8.12 36.53 -17.24
N SER A 103 7.25 36.55 -16.23
CA SER A 103 6.53 37.76 -15.83
C SER A 103 7.50 38.84 -15.34
N GLU A 104 8.46 38.44 -14.52
CA GLU A 104 9.49 39.33 -13.98
C GLU A 104 10.46 39.78 -15.09
N ARG A 105 11.06 38.84 -15.83
CA ARG A 105 12.02 39.14 -16.91
C ARG A 105 11.46 39.99 -18.05
N HIS A 106 10.17 39.86 -18.36
CA HIS A 106 9.54 40.62 -19.44
C HIS A 106 8.64 41.74 -18.93
N SER A 107 8.53 41.92 -17.61
CA SER A 107 7.64 42.90 -16.98
C SER A 107 6.20 42.80 -17.53
N VAL A 108 5.67 41.59 -17.67
CA VAL A 108 4.31 41.32 -18.16
C VAL A 108 3.45 40.65 -17.09
N ALA A 109 2.14 40.75 -17.22
CA ALA A 109 1.21 40.07 -16.33
C ALA A 109 1.35 38.53 -16.44
N PRO A 110 1.12 37.76 -15.36
CA PRO A 110 1.23 36.29 -15.37
C PRO A 110 0.44 35.60 -16.47
N ARG A 111 -0.77 36.11 -16.76
CA ARG A 111 -1.60 35.61 -17.86
C ARG A 111 -0.89 35.74 -19.21
N LYS A 112 -0.22 36.86 -19.45
CA LYS A 112 0.51 37.08 -20.69
C LYS A 112 1.76 36.20 -20.77
N ALA A 113 2.52 36.08 -19.68
CA ALA A 113 3.65 35.16 -19.61
C ALA A 113 3.25 33.71 -19.91
N PHE A 114 2.10 33.25 -19.42
CA PHE A 114 1.59 31.92 -19.74
C PHE A 114 1.21 31.76 -21.22
N GLU A 115 0.64 32.79 -21.86
CA GLU A 115 0.39 32.78 -23.31
C GLU A 115 1.69 32.65 -24.12
N LEU A 116 2.75 33.38 -23.74
CA LEU A 116 4.06 33.27 -24.39
C LEU A 116 4.63 31.86 -24.25
N LEU A 117 4.58 31.30 -23.03
CA LEU A 117 5.01 29.93 -22.78
C LEU A 117 4.26 28.90 -23.65
N ARG A 118 2.94 29.08 -23.82
CA ARG A 118 2.12 28.24 -24.71
C ARG A 118 2.42 28.46 -26.19
N SER A 119 2.72 29.69 -26.60
CA SER A 119 3.12 30.03 -27.97
C SER A 119 4.39 29.26 -28.33
N ALA A 120 5.44 29.40 -27.51
CA ALA A 120 6.72 28.72 -27.70
C ALA A 120 6.64 27.19 -27.64
N SER A 121 5.77 26.64 -26.79
CA SER A 121 5.49 25.20 -26.72
C SER A 121 4.85 24.68 -28.01
N ARG A 122 3.84 25.40 -28.54
CA ARG A 122 3.15 25.01 -29.78
C ARG A 122 4.06 25.13 -31.00
N SER A 123 4.84 26.20 -31.11
CA SER A 123 5.74 26.40 -32.25
C SER A 123 6.82 25.33 -32.36
N ARG A 124 7.24 24.76 -31.23
CA ARG A 124 8.22 23.65 -31.16
C ARG A 124 7.60 22.25 -31.15
N GLY A 125 6.28 22.13 -31.03
CA GLY A 125 5.62 20.83 -30.83
C GLY A 125 6.04 20.12 -29.54
N ARG A 126 6.40 20.87 -28.49
CA ARG A 126 6.91 20.33 -27.21
C ARG A 126 5.91 20.55 -26.08
N LYS A 127 5.98 19.74 -25.03
CA LYS A 127 5.10 19.91 -23.86
C LYS A 127 5.46 21.21 -23.12
N VAL A 128 4.44 21.93 -22.64
CA VAL A 128 4.61 23.16 -21.83
C VAL A 128 5.51 22.91 -20.62
N ALA A 129 5.38 21.76 -19.97
CA ALA A 129 6.20 21.34 -18.83
C ALA A 129 7.71 21.31 -19.17
N ASP A 130 8.06 20.89 -20.38
CA ASP A 130 9.46 20.81 -20.82
C ASP A 130 10.03 22.22 -21.06
N MET A 131 9.23 23.09 -21.68
CA MET A 131 9.59 24.50 -21.86
C MET A 131 9.74 25.23 -20.53
N ALA A 132 8.85 24.95 -19.57
CA ALA A 132 8.91 25.53 -18.24
C ALA A 132 10.21 25.15 -17.51
N ARG A 133 10.65 23.88 -17.63
CA ARG A 133 11.95 23.45 -17.06
C ARG A 133 13.13 24.20 -17.64
N GLU A 134 13.14 24.46 -18.95
CA GLU A 134 14.21 25.24 -19.59
C GLU A 134 14.24 26.69 -19.10
N VAL A 135 13.07 27.31 -18.94
CA VAL A 135 12.96 28.66 -18.37
C VAL A 135 13.51 28.71 -16.95
N VAL A 136 13.09 27.78 -16.08
CA VAL A 136 13.60 27.73 -14.69
C VAL A 136 15.10 27.41 -14.64
N SER A 137 15.60 26.57 -15.55
CA SER A 137 17.04 26.33 -15.68
C SER A 137 17.80 27.60 -16.07
N SER A 138 17.25 28.42 -16.97
CA SER A 138 17.86 29.69 -17.40
C SER A 138 17.95 30.78 -16.32
N CYS A 139 17.20 30.67 -15.22
CA CYS A 139 17.30 31.59 -14.09
C CYS A 139 18.20 31.09 -12.97
N THR A 140 18.39 29.78 -12.87
CA THR A 140 19.26 29.16 -11.87
C THR A 140 20.68 28.94 -12.37
N ASN A 141 20.88 28.91 -13.69
CA ASN A 141 22.19 28.82 -14.33
C ASN A 141 22.39 29.96 -15.35
N PRO A 142 23.33 30.88 -15.12
CA PRO A 142 23.58 32.01 -16.02
C PRO A 142 24.13 31.60 -17.40
N LEU A 143 24.62 30.36 -17.56
CA LEU A 143 25.10 29.83 -18.83
C LEU A 143 23.98 29.22 -19.69
N THR A 144 22.81 28.97 -19.11
CA THR A 144 21.65 28.45 -19.84
C THR A 144 20.85 29.63 -20.39
N ALA A 145 20.87 29.84 -21.70
CA ALA A 145 20.05 30.87 -22.35
C ALA A 145 18.56 30.51 -22.31
N LEU A 146 17.69 31.52 -22.22
CA LEU A 146 16.25 31.31 -22.45
C LEU A 146 16.02 30.80 -23.89
N PRO A 147 15.03 29.94 -24.11
CA PRO A 147 14.62 29.54 -25.45
C PRO A 147 14.32 30.78 -26.32
N GLY A 148 14.88 30.81 -27.53
CA GLY A 148 14.92 32.01 -28.37
C GLY A 148 13.56 32.67 -28.66
N GLU A 149 12.47 31.89 -28.77
CA GLU A 149 11.12 32.46 -28.96
C GLU A 149 10.65 33.21 -27.72
N LEU A 150 10.92 32.69 -26.53
CA LEU A 150 10.53 33.36 -25.28
C LEU A 150 11.34 34.63 -25.06
N ALA A 151 12.63 34.60 -25.40
CA ALA A 151 13.48 35.78 -25.39
C ALA A 151 13.00 36.84 -26.40
N ALA A 152 12.68 36.43 -27.63
CA ALA A 152 12.21 37.32 -28.69
C ALA A 152 10.81 37.88 -28.43
N GLU A 153 9.86 37.04 -28.02
CA GLU A 153 8.50 37.45 -27.65
C GLU A 153 8.52 38.41 -26.46
N GLY A 154 9.40 38.16 -25.49
CA GLY A 154 9.63 39.05 -24.36
C GLY A 154 10.20 40.41 -24.76
N ALA A 155 11.16 40.45 -25.69
CA ALA A 155 11.70 41.70 -26.23
C ALA A 155 10.65 42.47 -27.04
N ALA A 156 9.85 41.77 -27.87
CA ALA A 156 8.77 42.37 -28.65
C ALA A 156 7.66 42.96 -27.74
N ALA A 157 7.31 42.27 -26.65
CA ALA A 157 6.34 42.76 -25.67
C ALA A 157 6.81 44.05 -24.97
N GLN A 158 8.11 44.17 -24.67
CA GLN A 158 8.69 45.36 -24.07
C GLN A 158 8.83 46.53 -25.05
N ALA A 159 9.09 46.24 -26.33
CA ALA A 159 9.19 47.24 -27.39
C ALA A 159 7.83 47.84 -27.79
N SER A 160 6.72 47.13 -27.51
CA SER A 160 5.38 47.65 -27.74
C SER A 160 5.04 48.69 -26.66
N PRO A 161 4.87 49.98 -26.99
CA PRO A 161 4.70 51.02 -25.98
C PRO A 161 3.43 50.77 -25.17
N ARG A 162 3.55 50.83 -23.84
CA ARG A 162 2.40 50.82 -22.92
C ARG A 162 1.57 52.08 -23.20
N ARG A 163 0.56 51.96 -24.05
CA ARG A 163 -0.44 53.02 -24.28
C ARG A 163 -1.14 53.24 -22.93
N GLY A 164 -0.90 54.42 -22.36
CA GLY A 164 -1.20 54.75 -20.97
C GLY A 164 -2.68 54.80 -20.60
N GLY A 165 -2.91 54.89 -19.29
CA GLY A 165 -4.20 55.03 -18.63
C GLY A 165 -4.14 54.42 -17.24
#